data_AF-A0A7C5XVX8-F1
#
_entry.id   AF-A0A7C5XVX8-F1
#
_cell.length_a   1.000
_cell.length_b   1.000
_cell.length_c   1.000
_cell.angle_alpha   90.00
_cell.angle_beta   90.00
_cell.angle_gamma   90.00
#
_symmetry.space_group_name_H-M   'P 1'
#
loop_
_entity.id
_entity.type
_entity.pdbx_description
1 polymer ?
#
loop_
_entity_poly.entity_id
_entity_poly.type
_entity_poly.pdbx_seq_one_letter_code
_entity_poly.pdbx_strand_id
1 'polypeptide(L)'
;MTAEELRAIIRWLEGRVTLEPGPGDPRIVFHQPTVTEMEAARLDGKGSRRLLAVPWWNEMVNDVVETPEYCEPGSSPETVLRWARDVVGEWIRKRFPLDDR
;
A
#
# COMPACT_ATOMS: atom_id res chain seq x y z
N MET A 1 0.64 18.33 0.43
CA MET A 1 1.64 17.28 0.32
C MET A 1 2.32 17.37 -1.03
N THR A 2 3.65 17.32 -1.00
CA THR A 2 4.55 17.33 -2.16
C THR A 2 4.72 15.93 -2.76
N ALA A 3 5.30 15.86 -3.96
CA ALA A 3 5.67 14.58 -4.57
C ALA A 3 6.69 13.79 -3.72
N GLU A 4 7.59 14.46 -3.00
CA GLU A 4 8.56 13.79 -2.14
C GLU A 4 7.92 13.16 -0.90
N GLU A 5 7.07 13.91 -0.22
CA GLU A 5 6.30 13.40 0.92
C GLU A 5 5.38 12.24 0.49
N LEU A 6 4.74 12.34 -0.67
CA LEU A 6 3.92 11.26 -1.23
C LEU A 6 4.76 10.01 -1.50
N ARG A 7 5.97 10.17 -2.08
CA ARG A 7 6.89 9.04 -2.30
C ARG A 7 7.35 8.39 -1.01
N ALA A 8 7.58 9.18 0.05
CA ALA A 8 7.93 8.66 1.37
C ALA A 8 6.78 7.84 1.98
N ILE A 9 5.55 8.34 1.89
CA ILE A 9 4.36 7.62 2.34
C ILE A 9 4.19 6.31 1.56
N ILE A 10 4.26 6.34 0.22
CA ILE A 10 4.11 5.15 -0.61
C ILE A 10 5.12 4.08 -0.21
N ARG A 11 6.40 4.43 -0.12
CA ARG A 11 7.46 3.49 0.28
C ARG A 11 7.19 2.85 1.64
N TRP A 12 6.69 3.66 2.58
CA TRP A 12 6.37 3.17 3.91
C TRP A 12 5.16 2.22 3.88
N LEU A 13 4.13 2.52 3.10
CA LEU A 13 2.96 1.65 2.92
C LEU A 13 3.29 0.34 2.20
N GLU A 14 4.14 0.38 1.17
CA GLU A 14 4.68 -0.81 0.49
C GLU A 14 5.38 -1.74 1.51
N GLY A 15 6.10 -1.18 2.48
CA GLY A 15 6.72 -1.93 3.58
C GLY A 15 5.74 -2.62 4.53
N ARG A 16 4.46 -2.20 4.53
CA ARG A 16 3.39 -2.81 5.33
C ARG A 16 2.62 -3.91 4.61
N VAL A 17 2.98 -4.17 3.36
CA VAL A 17 2.55 -5.37 2.63
C VAL A 17 3.56 -6.48 2.91
N THR A 18 3.07 -7.57 3.49
CA THR A 18 3.86 -8.71 3.95
C THR A 18 3.29 -10.01 3.39
N LEU A 19 4.17 -11.02 3.32
CA LEU A 19 3.75 -12.41 3.15
C LEU A 19 3.58 -13.00 4.53
N GLU A 20 2.42 -13.59 4.80
CA GLU A 20 2.21 -14.40 5.99
C GLU A 20 2.07 -15.87 5.60
N PRO A 21 2.63 -16.80 6.39
CA PRO A 21 2.39 -18.22 6.20
C PRO A 21 0.90 -18.53 6.41
N GLY A 22 0.32 -19.30 5.49
CA GLY A 22 -1.05 -19.80 5.56
C GLY A 22 -1.10 -21.32 5.41
N PRO A 23 -2.21 -21.97 5.77
CA PRO A 23 -2.41 -23.39 5.47
C PRO A 23 -2.53 -23.57 3.96
N GLY A 24 -1.43 -23.97 3.31
CA GLY A 24 -1.31 -24.06 1.86
C GLY A 24 -0.29 -23.04 1.35
N ASP A 25 -0.78 -22.04 0.62
CA ASP A 25 0.05 -21.00 0.03
C ASP A 25 0.19 -19.79 0.97
N PRO A 26 1.33 -19.07 0.92
CA PRO A 26 1.50 -17.82 1.65
C PRO A 26 0.51 -16.77 1.17
N ARG A 27 -0.08 -16.05 2.12
CA ARG A 27 -1.09 -15.00 1.86
C ARG A 27 -0.46 -13.62 1.89
N ILE A 28 -0.95 -12.73 1.04
CA ILE A 28 -0.63 -11.31 1.14
C ILE A 28 -1.46 -10.70 2.26
N VAL A 29 -0.79 -9.98 3.15
CA VAL A 29 -1.44 -9.18 4.19
C VAL A 29 -0.98 -7.74 4.03
N PHE A 30 -1.95 -6.82 4.01
CA PHE A 30 -1.68 -5.40 4.12
C PHE A 30 -2.04 -4.93 5.52
N HIS A 31 -1.03 -4.64 6.33
CA HIS A 31 -1.23 -4.09 7.66
C HIS A 31 -1.67 -2.62 7.54
N GLN A 32 -2.97 -2.37 7.46
CA GLN A 32 -3.51 -1.02 7.33
C GLN A 32 -2.97 -0.12 8.46
N PRO A 33 -2.43 1.05 8.15
CA PRO A 33 -1.88 1.94 9.15
C PRO A 33 -2.94 2.84 9.76
N THR A 34 -2.62 3.32 10.95
CA THR A 34 -3.29 4.44 11.59
C THR A 34 -2.56 5.74 11.30
N VAL A 35 -3.25 6.87 11.44
CA VAL A 35 -2.63 8.20 11.37
C VAL A 35 -1.48 8.32 12.37
N THR A 36 -1.66 7.78 13.59
CA THR A 36 -0.65 7.82 14.65
C THR A 36 0.61 7.06 14.28
N GLU A 37 0.51 5.89 13.65
CA GLU A 37 1.68 5.15 13.16
C GLU A 37 2.43 5.92 12.05
N MET A 38 1.69 6.57 11.14
CA MET A 38 2.29 7.37 10.08
C MET A 38 3.02 8.61 10.63
N GLU A 39 2.44 9.26 11.64
CA GLU A 39 3.08 10.39 12.35
C GLU A 39 4.31 9.93 13.14
N ALA A 40 4.25 8.79 13.81
CA ALA A 40 5.39 8.20 14.50
C ALA A 40 6.54 7.85 13.53
N ALA A 41 6.20 7.50 12.29
CA ALA A 41 7.15 7.30 11.20
C ALA A 41 7.67 8.62 10.57
N ARG A 42 7.31 9.78 11.13
CA ARG A 42 7.69 11.13 10.66
C ARG A 42 7.23 11.43 9.22
N LEU A 43 6.11 10.87 8.80
CA LEU A 43 5.47 11.18 7.52
C LEU A 43 4.63 12.46 7.63
N ASP A 44 4.27 13.07 6.48
CA ASP A 44 3.41 14.25 6.46
C ASP A 44 2.04 13.92 7.10
N GLY A 45 1.79 14.41 8.32
CA GLY A 45 0.58 14.08 9.07
C GLY A 45 -0.69 14.61 8.42
N LYS A 46 -0.63 15.75 7.71
CA LYS A 46 -1.81 16.28 7.00
C LYS A 46 -2.11 15.42 5.76
N GLY A 47 -1.10 15.10 4.96
CA GLY A 47 -1.19 14.22 3.81
C GLY A 47 -1.63 12.81 4.18
N SER A 48 -1.09 12.26 5.27
CA SER A 48 -1.46 10.94 5.81
C SER A 48 -2.94 10.86 6.17
N ARG A 49 -3.47 11.86 6.91
CA ARG A 49 -4.91 11.92 7.23
C ARG A 49 -5.78 12.01 5.98
N ARG A 50 -5.38 12.82 5.00
CA ARG A 50 -6.11 12.93 3.73
C ARG A 50 -6.09 11.63 2.95
N LEU A 51 -4.94 10.96 2.89
CA LEU A 51 -4.78 9.69 2.20
C LEU A 51 -5.63 8.59 2.83
N LEU A 52 -5.65 8.47 4.15
CA LEU A 52 -6.47 7.46 4.83
C LEU A 52 -7.97 7.77 4.79
N ALA A 53 -8.36 8.98 4.40
CA ALA A 53 -9.76 9.40 4.26
C ALA A 53 -10.28 9.34 2.82
N VAL A 54 -9.49 8.88 1.84
CA VAL A 54 -9.95 8.76 0.45
C VAL A 54 -11.00 7.67 0.30
N PRO A 55 -12.04 7.87 -0.55
CA PRO A 55 -13.13 6.90 -0.69
C PRO A 55 -12.67 5.57 -1.28
N TRP A 56 -11.59 5.57 -2.07
CA TRP A 56 -11.04 4.38 -2.71
C TRP A 56 -10.05 3.59 -1.82
N TRP A 57 -9.85 3.98 -0.56
CA TRP A 57 -8.87 3.32 0.32
C TRP A 57 -9.12 1.81 0.45
N ASN A 58 -10.36 1.44 0.74
CA ASN A 58 -10.75 0.04 0.90
C ASN A 58 -10.64 -0.76 -0.41
N GLU A 59 -10.90 -0.12 -1.56
CA GLU A 59 -10.73 -0.74 -2.87
C GLU A 59 -9.25 -1.08 -3.11
N MET A 60 -8.33 -0.14 -2.84
CA MET A 60 -6.90 -0.40 -2.93
C MET A 60 -6.48 -1.54 -1.98
N VAL A 61 -6.99 -1.57 -0.74
CA VAL A 61 -6.66 -2.64 0.21
C VAL A 61 -7.10 -4.00 -0.34
N ASN A 62 -8.28 -4.11 -0.92
CA ASN A 62 -8.79 -5.33 -1.54
C ASN A 62 -7.89 -5.77 -2.70
N ASP A 63 -7.58 -4.87 -3.64
CA ASP A 63 -6.69 -5.17 -4.77
C ASP A 63 -5.31 -5.69 -4.33
N VAL A 64 -4.77 -5.15 -3.23
CA VAL A 64 -3.50 -5.59 -2.66
C VAL A 64 -3.60 -7.02 -2.11
N VAL A 65 -4.63 -7.33 -1.32
CA VAL A 65 -4.77 -8.67 -0.71
C VAL A 65 -5.21 -9.73 -1.73
N GLU A 66 -5.95 -9.34 -2.77
CA GLU A 66 -6.40 -10.20 -3.87
C GLU A 66 -5.35 -10.33 -4.99
N THR A 67 -4.21 -9.63 -4.90
CA THR A 67 -3.11 -9.74 -5.88
C THR A 67 -2.73 -11.19 -6.26
N PRO A 68 -2.64 -12.17 -5.32
CA PRO A 68 -2.34 -13.55 -5.67
C PRO A 68 -3.31 -14.19 -6.67
N GLU A 69 -4.59 -13.77 -6.69
CA GLU A 69 -5.62 -14.30 -7.59
C GLU A 69 -5.38 -13.90 -9.05
N TYR A 70 -4.63 -12.82 -9.27
CA TYR A 70 -4.27 -12.29 -10.59
C TYR A 70 -2.87 -12.74 -11.04
N CYS A 71 -2.15 -13.50 -10.22
CA CYS A 71 -0.83 -14.01 -10.55
C CYS A 71 -0.90 -15.29 -11.40
N GLU A 72 0.11 -15.49 -12.24
CA GLU A 72 0.25 -16.75 -12.98
C GLU A 72 0.46 -17.93 -12.01
N PRO A 73 -0.19 -19.09 -12.24
CA PRO A 73 0.05 -20.28 -11.44
C PRO A 73 1.54 -20.63 -11.40
N GLY A 74 2.08 -20.84 -10.19
CA GLY A 74 3.51 -21.12 -9.99
C GLY A 74 4.40 -19.88 -9.84
N SER A 75 3.83 -18.67 -9.86
CA SER A 75 4.55 -17.46 -9.46
C SER A 75 5.14 -17.61 -8.06
N SER A 76 6.40 -17.24 -7.88
CA SER A 76 7.04 -17.34 -6.56
C SER A 76 6.40 -16.36 -5.56
N PRO A 77 6.32 -16.68 -4.26
CA PRO A 77 5.78 -15.79 -3.25
C PRO A 77 6.41 -14.39 -3.26
N GLU A 78 7.72 -14.30 -3.49
CA GLU A 78 8.45 -13.03 -3.56
C GLU A 78 8.02 -12.18 -4.76
N THR A 79 7.69 -12.83 -5.89
CA THR A 79 7.14 -12.15 -7.07
C THR A 79 5.75 -11.61 -6.78
N VAL A 80 4.88 -12.42 -6.16
CA VAL A 80 3.54 -11.99 -5.75
C VAL A 80 3.60 -10.82 -4.76
N LEU A 81 4.51 -10.89 -3.77
CA LEU A 81 4.73 -9.81 -2.81
C LEU A 81 5.19 -8.51 -3.46
N ARG A 82 6.11 -8.59 -4.41
CA ARG A 82 6.56 -7.42 -5.16
C ARG A 82 5.39 -6.77 -5.89
N TRP A 83 4.56 -7.55 -6.57
CA TRP A 83 3.40 -7.01 -7.29
C TRP A 83 2.37 -6.39 -6.33
N ALA A 84 2.09 -7.03 -5.20
CA ALA A 84 1.17 -6.47 -4.20
C ALA A 84 1.66 -5.12 -3.65
N ARG A 85 2.98 -4.94 -3.51
CA ARG A 85 3.59 -3.64 -3.16
C ARG A 85 3.43 -2.62 -4.28
N ASP A 86 3.70 -3.01 -5.52
CA ASP A 86 3.57 -2.13 -6.68
C ASP A 86 2.12 -1.60 -6.83
N VAL A 87 1.11 -2.43 -6.53
CA VAL A 87 -0.31 -2.04 -6.52
C VAL A 87 -0.57 -0.84 -5.60
N VAL A 88 0.00 -0.82 -4.39
CA VAL A 88 -0.11 0.32 -3.45
C VAL A 88 0.41 1.61 -4.11
N GLY A 89 1.61 1.55 -4.67
CA GLY A 89 2.24 2.72 -5.31
C GLY A 89 1.44 3.20 -6.52
N GLU A 90 0.94 2.28 -7.35
CA GLU A 90 0.15 2.59 -8.53
C GLU A 90 -1.20 3.24 -8.18
N TRP A 91 -1.92 2.70 -7.19
CA TRP A 91 -3.18 3.28 -6.73
C TRP A 91 -3.03 4.72 -6.28
N ILE A 92 -2.04 4.95 -5.41
CA ILE A 92 -1.81 6.26 -4.80
C ILE A 92 -1.34 7.27 -5.84
N ARG A 93 -0.37 6.93 -6.70
CA ARG A 93 0.16 7.86 -7.72
C ARG A 93 -0.90 8.28 -8.73
N LYS A 94 -1.78 7.35 -9.14
CA LYS A 94 -2.82 7.63 -10.15
C LYS A 94 -3.96 8.49 -9.62
N ARG A 95 -4.23 8.45 -8.32
CA ARG A 95 -5.49 8.97 -7.74
C ARG A 95 -5.31 10.03 -6.67
N PHE A 96 -4.17 10.11 -6.02
CA PHE A 96 -3.97 11.07 -4.94
C PHE A 96 -3.52 12.42 -5.48
N PRO A 97 -4.32 13.49 -5.34
CA PRO A 97 -3.94 14.81 -5.81
C PRO A 97 -2.83 15.39 -4.92
N LEU A 98 -1.78 15.89 -5.56
CA LEU A 98 -0.76 16.71 -4.88
C LEU A 98 -1.30 18.12 -4.63
N ASP A 99 -0.75 18.80 -3.63
CA ASP A 99 -1.03 20.23 -3.50
C ASP A 99 -0.21 20.94 -4.58
N ASP A 100 -0.89 21.72 -5.45
CA ASP A 100 -0.21 22.68 -6.32
C ASP A 100 0.59 23.62 -5.42
N ARG A 101 1.92 23.59 -5.56
CA ARG A 101 2.81 24.58 -4.95
C ARG A 101 3.04 25.72 -5.92
#